data_AF-A0A367RYL7-F1
#
_entry.id   AF-A0A367RYL7-F1
#
_cell.length_a   1.000
_cell.length_b   1.000
_cell.length_c   1.000
_cell.angle_alpha   90.00
_cell.angle_beta   90.00
_cell.angle_gamma   90.00
#
_symmetry.space_group_name_H-M   'P 1'
#
loop_
_entity.id
_entity.type
_entity.pdbx_description
1 polymer ?
#
loop_
_entity_poly.entity_id
_entity_poly.type
_entity_poly.pdbx_seq_one_letter_code
_entity_poly.pdbx_strand_id
1 'polypeptide(L)'
;MLRHHQRRCTGRKVAPSSLVIRGSVKLACAVATSLHSFTASDLAQVDIHTWLELRSQLQKHHKARIEQYRFRRDPKAYLANLESRLL
;
A
#
# COMPACT_ATOMS: atom_id res chain seq x y z
N MET A 1 24.05 -5.21 -9.51
CA MET A 1 23.52 -6.01 -10.63
C MET A 1 22.01 -5.86 -10.84
N LEU A 2 21.15 -5.99 -9.83
CA LEU A 2 19.68 -6.01 -10.01
C LEU A 2 19.10 -4.78 -10.75
N ARG A 3 19.52 -3.55 -10.39
CA ARG A 3 19.06 -2.31 -11.05
C ARG A 3 19.45 -2.21 -12.53
N HIS A 4 20.61 -2.74 -12.90
CA HIS A 4 21.12 -2.69 -14.27
C HIS A 4 20.25 -3.55 -15.21
N HIS A 5 20.01 -4.81 -14.83
CA HIS A 5 19.15 -5.71 -15.59
C HIS A 5 17.70 -5.22 -15.66
N GLN A 6 17.16 -4.72 -14.54
CA GLN A 6 15.78 -4.25 -14.49
C GLN A 6 15.54 -3.07 -15.45
N ARG A 7 16.49 -2.13 -15.55
CA ARG A 7 16.42 -1.02 -16.51
C ARG A 7 16.42 -1.50 -17.97
N ARG A 8 17.19 -2.54 -18.30
CA ARG A 8 17.25 -3.12 -19.65
C ARG A 8 15.96 -3.86 -20.00
N CYS A 9 15.36 -4.57 -19.05
CA CYS A 9 14.11 -5.29 -19.28
C CYS A 9 12.87 -4.38 -19.29
N THR A 10 12.80 -3.35 -18.44
CA THR A 10 11.59 -2.51 -18.30
C THR A 10 11.71 -1.11 -18.89
N GLY A 11 12.90 -0.69 -19.35
CA GLY A 11 13.16 0.67 -19.85
C GLY A 11 13.07 1.79 -18.80
N ARG A 12 12.70 1.47 -17.55
CA ARG A 12 12.47 2.46 -16.48
C ARG A 12 13.79 2.84 -15.81
N LYS A 13 14.10 4.13 -15.79
CA LYS A 13 15.28 4.70 -15.11
C LYS A 13 15.15 4.66 -13.58
N VAL A 14 13.93 4.77 -13.07
CA VAL A 14 13.62 4.71 -11.65
C VAL A 14 13.22 3.29 -11.29
N ALA A 15 13.74 2.79 -10.17
CA ALA A 15 13.31 1.51 -9.62
C ALA A 15 11.78 1.50 -9.44
N PRO A 16 11.07 0.43 -9.85
CA PRO A 16 9.64 0.37 -9.67
C PRO A 16 9.30 0.45 -8.17
N SER A 17 8.12 0.98 -7.84
CA SER A 17 7.68 1.08 -6.45
C SER A 17 7.64 -0.27 -5.75
N SER A 18 7.49 -1.37 -6.49
CA SER A 18 7.58 -2.75 -6.01
C SER A 18 8.98 -3.16 -5.54
N LEU A 19 10.05 -2.47 -5.95
CA LEU A 19 11.42 -2.72 -5.49
C LEU A 19 11.70 -2.10 -4.13
N VAL A 20 10.91 -1.11 -3.71
CA VAL A 20 11.08 -0.44 -2.41
C VAL A 20 9.95 -0.86 -1.49
N ILE A 21 10.29 -1.63 -0.47
CA ILE A 21 9.37 -1.96 0.61
C ILE A 21 9.13 -0.67 1.41
N ARG A 22 7.88 -0.21 1.46
CA ARG A 22 7.50 1.02 2.17
C ARG A 22 6.22 0.81 2.96
N GLY A 23 6.10 1.54 4.06
CA GLY A 23 4.99 1.44 5.00
C GLY A 23 5.36 0.58 6.20
N SER A 24 4.90 1.00 7.37
CA SER A 24 5.21 0.39 8.67
C SER A 24 5.02 -1.12 8.66
N VAL A 25 3.87 -1.59 8.17
CA VAL A 25 3.55 -3.03 8.14
C VAL A 25 4.39 -3.80 7.12
N LYS A 26 4.59 -3.28 5.90
CA LYS A 26 5.33 -4.01 4.87
C LYS A 26 6.81 -4.16 5.21
N LEU A 27 7.41 -3.16 5.85
CA LEU A 27 8.79 -3.23 6.31
C LEU A 27 8.94 -4.25 7.43
N ALA A 28 8.06 -4.20 8.43
CA ALA A 28 8.07 -5.18 9.53
C ALA A 28 7.89 -6.61 9.01
N CYS A 29 6.91 -6.85 8.12
CA CYS A 29 6.70 -8.16 7.51
C CYS A 29 7.94 -8.63 6.74
N ALA A 30 8.52 -7.78 5.88
CA ALA A 30 9.67 -8.17 5.07
C ALA A 30 10.88 -8.59 5.92
N VAL A 31 11.15 -7.86 7.00
CA VAL A 31 12.20 -8.21 7.96
C VAL A 31 11.84 -9.51 8.69
N ALA A 32 10.63 -9.62 9.22
CA ALA A 32 10.18 -10.82 9.94
C ALA A 32 10.25 -12.07 9.07
N THR A 33 9.73 -12.03 7.84
CA THR A 33 9.76 -13.17 6.91
C THR A 33 11.15 -13.47 6.35
N SER A 34 12.07 -12.51 6.40
CA SER A 34 13.48 -12.76 6.06
C SER A 34 14.22 -13.48 7.18
N LEU A 35 13.80 -13.30 8.43
CA LEU A 35 14.41 -13.92 9.61
C LEU A 35 13.77 -15.27 9.95
N HIS A 36 12.50 -15.46 9.61
CA HIS A 36 11.75 -16.65 9.99
C HIS A 36 10.71 -17.03 8.93
N SER A 37 10.50 -18.34 8.75
CA SER A 37 9.41 -18.87 7.92
C SER A 37 8.20 -19.13 8.81
N PHE A 38 7.11 -18.40 8.61
CA PHE A 38 5.89 -18.56 9.38
C PHE A 38 4.99 -19.64 8.79
N THR A 39 4.49 -20.53 9.63
CA THR A 39 3.43 -21.48 9.29
C THR A 39 2.05 -20.85 9.44
N ALA A 40 1.02 -21.50 8.93
CA ALA A 40 -0.36 -21.04 9.10
C ALA A 40 -0.77 -20.96 10.58
N SER A 41 -0.26 -21.88 11.42
CA SER A 41 -0.53 -21.89 12.86
C SER A 41 0.07 -20.68 13.56
N ASP A 42 1.26 -20.24 13.15
CA ASP A 42 1.93 -19.07 13.74
C ASP A 42 1.15 -17.78 13.46
N LEU A 43 0.55 -17.69 12.26
CA LEU A 43 -0.26 -16.54 11.87
C LEU A 43 -1.67 -16.56 12.48
N ALA A 44 -2.18 -17.74 12.86
CA ALA A 44 -3.51 -17.90 13.43
C ALA A 44 -3.63 -17.41 14.89
N GLN A 45 -2.50 -17.27 15.60
CA GLN A 45 -2.48 -16.79 17.00
C GLN A 45 -2.63 -15.27 17.13
N VAL A 46 -2.76 -14.54 16.03
CA VAL A 46 -2.94 -13.09 16.04
C VAL A 46 -4.32 -12.75 16.58
N ASP A 47 -4.37 -11.85 17.56
CA ASP A 47 -5.64 -11.27 18.03
C ASP A 47 -6.34 -10.51 16.89
N ILE A 48 -7.57 -10.92 16.62
CA ILE A 48 -8.35 -10.39 15.50
C ILE A 48 -8.73 -8.92 15.71
N HIS A 49 -8.88 -8.47 16.95
CA HIS A 49 -9.27 -7.09 17.26
C HIS A 49 -8.13 -6.12 16.96
N THR A 50 -6.92 -6.41 17.47
CA THR A 50 -5.72 -5.62 17.13
C THR A 50 -5.42 -5.64 15.62
N TRP A 51 -5.64 -6.78 14.94
CA TRP A 51 -5.49 -6.84 13.48
C TRP A 51 -6.48 -5.93 12.74
N LEU A 52 -7.75 -5.95 13.12
CA LEU A 52 -8.78 -5.10 12.53
C LEU A 52 -8.52 -3.62 12.78
N GLU A 53 -8.06 -3.26 13.98
CA GLU A 53 -7.71 -1.88 14.32
C GLU A 53 -6.56 -1.37 13.44
N LEU A 54 -5.46 -2.13 13.36
CA LEU A 54 -4.32 -1.79 12.51
C LEU A 54 -4.74 -1.65 11.04
N ARG A 55 -5.61 -2.56 10.56
CA ARG A 55 -6.14 -2.51 9.19
C ARG A 55 -6.98 -1.25 8.95
N SER A 56 -7.83 -0.87 9.90
CA SER A 56 -8.64 0.36 9.84
C SER A 56 -7.76 1.61 9.75
N GLN A 57 -6.71 1.70 10.58
CA GLN A 57 -5.75 2.81 10.56
C GLN A 57 -5.07 2.94 9.19
N LEU A 58 -4.59 1.83 8.63
CA LEU A 58 -3.98 1.82 7.29
C LEU A 58 -4.98 2.20 6.19
N GLN A 59 -6.23 1.73 6.31
CA GLN A 59 -7.28 2.00 5.34
C GLN A 59 -7.64 3.49 5.27
N LYS A 60 -7.61 4.22 6.39
CA LYS A 60 -7.79 5.68 6.42
C LYS A 60 -6.76 6.39 5.53
N HIS A 61 -5.48 6.08 5.70
CA HIS A 61 -4.42 6.67 4.88
C HIS A 61 -4.51 6.26 3.40
N HIS A 62 -4.86 5.01 3.14
CA HIS A 62 -5.05 4.51 1.78
C HIS A 62 -6.19 5.24 1.07
N LYS A 63 -7.35 5.36 1.73
CA LYS A 63 -8.51 6.09 1.21
C LYS A 63 -8.17 7.55 0.93
N ALA A 64 -7.53 8.24 1.86
CA ALA A 64 -7.11 9.63 1.66
C ALA A 64 -6.21 9.80 0.42
N ARG A 65 -5.24 8.89 0.21
CA ARG A 65 -4.38 8.92 -0.97
C ARG A 65 -5.16 8.68 -2.27
N ILE A 66 -6.14 7.77 -2.26
CA ILE A 66 -7.01 7.53 -3.42
C ILE A 66 -7.83 8.78 -3.73
N GLU A 67 -8.46 9.40 -2.74
CA GLU A 67 -9.28 10.60 -2.97
C GLU A 67 -8.44 11.78 -3.47
N GLN A 68 -7.25 12.00 -2.88
CA GLN A 68 -6.30 13.00 -3.40
C GLN A 68 -5.89 12.71 -4.85
N TYR A 69 -5.64 11.45 -5.18
CA TYR A 69 -5.30 11.05 -6.55
C TYR A 69 -6.47 11.29 -7.52
N ARG A 70 -7.69 10.92 -7.13
CA ARG A 70 -8.91 11.15 -7.93
C ARG A 70 -9.12 12.64 -8.19
N PHE A 71 -9.01 13.46 -7.15
CA PHE A 71 -9.09 14.91 -7.26
C PHE A 71 -8.01 15.48 -8.19
N ARG A 72 -6.74 15.08 -8.03
CA ARG A 72 -5.65 15.54 -8.91
C ARG A 72 -5.80 15.08 -10.36
N ARG A 73 -6.47 13.96 -10.60
CA ARG A 73 -6.69 13.40 -11.95
C ARG A 73 -7.76 14.19 -12.70
N ASP A 74 -8.89 14.49 -12.05
CA ASP A 74 -9.96 15.30 -12.62
C ASP A 74 -10.71 16.05 -11.49
N PRO A 75 -10.30 17.30 -11.19
CA PRO A 75 -10.92 18.06 -10.12
C PRO A 75 -12.40 18.37 -10.38
N LYS A 76 -12.78 18.64 -11.64
CA LYS A 76 -14.14 19.08 -11.99
C LYS A 76 -15.14 17.94 -11.83
N ALA A 77 -14.83 16.78 -12.40
CA ALA A 77 -15.69 15.61 -12.27
C ALA A 77 -15.78 15.13 -10.82
N TYR A 78 -14.67 15.22 -10.07
CA TYR A 78 -14.65 14.86 -8.64
C TYR A 78 -15.56 15.77 -7.80
N LEU A 79 -15.51 17.08 -8.00
CA LEU A 79 -16.37 18.03 -7.29
C LEU A 79 -17.85 17.87 -7.67
N ALA A 80 -18.17 17.75 -8.96
CA ALA A 80 -19.55 17.51 -9.40
C ALA A 80 -20.14 16.22 -8.79
N ASN A 81 -19.33 15.14 -8.69
CA ASN A 81 -19.77 13.92 -8.02
C ASN A 81 -20.00 14.13 -6.51
N LEU A 82 -19.14 14.90 -5.84
CA LEU A 82 -19.34 15.22 -4.43
C LEU A 82 -20.59 16.05 -4.20
N GLU A 83 -20.83 17.07 -5.03
CA GLU A 83 -22.03 17.90 -4.98
C GLU A 83 -23.28 17.02 -5.13
N SER A 84 -23.34 16.15 -6.14
CA SER A 84 -24.49 15.24 -6.37
C SER A 84 -24.80 14.26 -5.23
N ARG A 85 -23.85 14.01 -4.33
CA ARG A 85 -24.00 13.06 -3.22
C ARG A 85 -24.34 13.73 -1.90
N LEU A 86 -24.09 15.03 -1.79
CA LEU A 86 -24.18 15.80 -0.54
C LEU A 86 -25.27 16.89 -0.60
N LEU A 87 -25.71 17.25 -1.80
CA LEU A 87 -26.79 18.17 -2.10
C LEU A 87 -27.86 17.44 -2.92
#